data_AF-A0A8S7SEJ5-F1
#
_entry.id   AF-A0A8S7SEJ5-F1
#
_cell.length_a   1.000
_cell.length_b   1.000
_cell.length_c   1.000
_cell.angle_alpha   90.00
_cell.angle_beta   90.00
_cell.angle_gamma   90.00
#
_symmetry.space_group_name_H-M   'P 1'
#
loop_
_entity.id
_entity.type
_entity.pdbx_description
1 polymer ?
#
loop_
_entity_poly.entity_id
_entity_poly.type
_entity_poly.pdbx_seq_one_letter_code
_entity_poly.pdbx_strand_id
1 'polypeptide(L)'
;MTSRVGNIQSFVHKVVEHWPNLLAFHFTLYSAEGIYGQQIQTFCSSFHRRVHERITEHNHTVSPSAPVVLRWLREQHEGAQIRCLLLLSQTSICHPRVGVMADEECAQLVDLLQQTWSVISAGGQCRVERCFRVARGDTSGQYIALKTVALSLGLPVVTGITHRPVQRCTLITAQ
;
A
#
# COMPACT_ATOMS: atom_id res chain seq x y z
N MET A 1 -11.92 7.96 21.59
CA MET A 1 -10.93 8.42 20.58
C MET A 1 -9.59 7.65 20.61
N THR A 2 -9.21 7.05 21.74
CA THR A 2 -7.96 6.27 21.92
C THR A 2 -7.88 4.95 21.14
N SER A 3 -9.00 4.31 20.83
CA SER A 3 -9.01 3.01 20.12
C SER A 3 -8.53 3.10 18.66
N ARG A 4 -8.75 4.23 17.97
CA ARG A 4 -8.45 4.38 16.54
C ARG A 4 -6.95 4.58 16.26
N VAL A 5 -6.31 5.44 17.05
CA VAL A 5 -4.87 5.71 16.96
C VAL A 5 -4.06 4.47 17.38
N GLY A 6 -4.47 3.81 18.47
CA GLY A 6 -3.85 2.56 18.91
C GLY A 6 -3.92 1.45 17.86
N ASN A 7 -5.01 1.38 17.09
CA ASN A 7 -5.17 0.42 16.00
C ASN A 7 -4.24 0.69 14.82
N ILE A 8 -3.98 1.96 14.48
CA ILE A 8 -3.08 2.32 13.36
C ILE A 8 -1.62 2.08 13.75
N GLN A 9 -1.20 2.49 14.96
CA GLN A 9 0.17 2.23 15.45
C GLN A 9 0.46 0.73 15.51
N SER A 10 -0.45 -0.04 16.10
CA SER A 10 -0.34 -1.50 16.19
C SER A 10 -0.31 -2.12 14.80
N PHE A 11 -1.08 -1.59 13.84
CA PHE A 11 -1.07 -2.08 12.47
C PHE A 11 0.26 -1.82 11.76
N VAL A 12 0.75 -0.58 11.75
CA VAL A 12 2.03 -0.25 11.08
C VAL A 12 3.17 -1.06 11.69
N HIS A 13 3.19 -1.20 13.02
CA HIS A 13 4.17 -2.04 13.69
C HIS A 13 4.04 -3.52 13.27
N LYS A 14 2.84 -4.11 13.34
CA LYS A 14 2.61 -5.50 12.91
C LYS A 14 2.96 -5.74 11.45
N VAL A 15 2.68 -4.78 10.57
CA VAL A 15 3.02 -4.90 9.14
C VAL A 15 4.52 -4.87 8.92
N VAL A 16 5.24 -3.94 9.55
CA VAL A 16 6.71 -3.89 9.43
C VAL A 16 7.37 -5.12 10.05
N GLU A 17 6.83 -5.64 11.16
CA GLU A 17 7.30 -6.89 11.77
C GLU A 17 7.00 -8.11 10.90
N HIS A 18 5.88 -8.15 10.19
CA HIS A 18 5.46 -9.32 9.42
C HIS A 18 6.01 -9.35 7.99
N TRP A 19 6.23 -8.19 7.38
CA TRP A 19 6.67 -8.07 5.99
C TRP A 19 8.12 -7.59 5.94
N PRO A 20 9.06 -8.40 5.41
CA PRO A 20 10.49 -8.11 5.47
C PRO A 20 10.88 -6.85 4.70
N ASN A 21 10.12 -6.49 3.65
CA ASN A 21 10.34 -5.31 2.82
C ASN A 21 9.00 -4.62 2.56
N LEU A 22 8.71 -3.56 3.32
CA LEU A 22 7.50 -2.74 3.19
C LEU A 22 7.76 -1.56 2.27
N LEU A 23 6.86 -1.36 1.31
CA LEU A 23 6.81 -0.19 0.45
C LEU A 23 5.58 0.64 0.82
N ALA A 24 5.76 1.95 1.01
CA ALA A 24 4.66 2.85 1.30
C ALA A 24 4.70 4.11 0.44
N PHE A 25 3.53 4.50 -0.09
CA PHE A 25 3.38 5.72 -0.88
C PHE A 25 2.46 6.68 -0.16
N HIS A 26 2.99 7.85 0.21
CA HIS A 26 2.20 8.97 0.71
C HIS A 26 1.97 9.93 -0.46
N PHE A 27 0.69 10.17 -0.75
CA PHE A 27 0.25 10.97 -1.89
C PHE A 27 -1.01 11.75 -1.56
N THR A 28 -1.30 12.75 -2.39
CA THR A 28 -2.48 13.60 -2.30
C THR A 28 -3.27 13.49 -3.60
N LEU A 29 -4.55 13.16 -3.46
CA LEU A 29 -5.50 13.19 -4.57
C LEU A 29 -6.15 14.57 -4.62
N TYR A 30 -6.35 15.08 -5.82
CA TYR A 30 -7.00 16.35 -6.10
C TYR A 30 -8.19 16.12 -7.03
N SER A 31 -9.28 16.85 -6.82
CA SER A 31 -10.43 16.88 -7.72
C SER A 31 -10.99 18.30 -7.80
N ALA A 32 -11.34 18.73 -9.02
CA ALA A 32 -12.00 20.00 -9.26
C ALA A 32 -13.45 20.00 -8.73
N GLU A 33 -14.10 18.84 -8.68
CA GLU A 33 -15.52 18.68 -8.32
C GLU A 33 -15.72 18.21 -6.85
N GLY A 34 -14.61 18.07 -6.12
CA GLY A 34 -14.59 17.47 -4.79
C GLY A 34 -14.43 15.95 -4.84
N ILE A 35 -13.92 15.40 -3.73
CA ILE A 35 -13.63 13.98 -3.56
C ILE A 35 -14.62 13.36 -2.59
N TYR A 36 -15.40 12.40 -3.07
CA TYR A 36 -16.39 11.68 -2.29
C TYR A 36 -15.90 10.29 -1.91
N GLY A 37 -16.42 9.74 -0.80
CA GLY A 37 -16.05 8.41 -0.31
C GLY A 37 -16.17 7.28 -1.37
N GLN A 38 -17.16 7.35 -2.26
CA GLN A 38 -17.34 6.36 -3.34
C GLN A 38 -16.20 6.40 -4.36
N GLN A 39 -15.73 7.59 -4.77
CA GLN A 39 -14.61 7.71 -5.70
C GLN A 39 -13.33 7.11 -5.11
N ILE A 40 -13.13 7.28 -3.81
CA ILE A 40 -12.00 6.68 -3.08
C ILE A 40 -12.09 5.15 -3.06
N GLN A 41 -13.28 4.59 -2.81
CA GLN A 41 -13.47 3.14 -2.86
C GLN A 41 -13.22 2.59 -4.27
N THR A 42 -13.77 3.24 -5.30
CA THR A 42 -13.54 2.89 -6.71
C THR A 42 -12.07 3.01 -7.09
N PHE A 43 -11.36 4.01 -6.56
CA PHE A 43 -9.93 4.20 -6.77
C PHE A 43 -9.13 3.06 -6.16
N CYS A 44 -9.38 2.71 -4.90
CA CYS A 44 -8.69 1.62 -4.23
C CYS A 44 -8.91 0.28 -4.94
N SER A 45 -10.15 -0.03 -5.35
CA SER A 45 -10.46 -1.28 -6.05
C SER A 45 -9.85 -1.33 -7.46
N SER A 46 -9.93 -0.23 -8.21
CA SER A 46 -9.35 -0.13 -9.56
C SER A 46 -7.83 -0.24 -9.53
N PHE A 47 -7.18 0.44 -8.58
CA PHE A 47 -5.73 0.37 -8.45
C PHE A 47 -5.28 -1.04 -8.04
N HIS A 48 -5.97 -1.66 -7.07
CA HIS A 48 -5.67 -3.04 -6.66
C HIS A 48 -5.74 -4.01 -7.84
N ARG A 49 -6.81 -3.91 -8.66
CA ARG A 49 -6.97 -4.72 -9.86
C ARG A 49 -5.81 -4.50 -10.83
N ARG A 50 -5.46 -3.25 -11.14
CA ARG A 50 -4.37 -2.94 -12.08
C ARG A 50 -3.00 -3.40 -11.61
N VAL A 51 -2.71 -3.30 -10.30
CA VAL A 51 -1.49 -3.87 -9.71
C VAL A 51 -1.47 -5.39 -9.84
N HIS A 52 -2.62 -6.04 -9.64
CA HIS A 52 -2.75 -7.49 -9.83
C HIS A 52 -2.53 -7.94 -11.27
N GLU A 53 -3.09 -7.24 -12.24
CA GLU A 53 -2.88 -7.47 -13.67
C GLU A 53 -1.39 -7.35 -14.01
N ARG A 54 -0.75 -6.26 -13.59
CA ARG A 54 0.69 -6.04 -13.82
C ARG A 54 1.56 -7.16 -13.27
N ILE A 55 1.30 -7.60 -12.03
CA ILE A 55 2.06 -8.68 -11.39
C ILE A 55 1.82 -10.02 -12.09
N THR A 56 0.61 -10.25 -12.57
CA THR A 56 0.28 -11.48 -13.31
C THR A 56 0.99 -11.52 -14.67
N GLU A 57 1.00 -10.40 -15.40
CA GLU A 57 1.75 -10.22 -16.65
C GLU A 57 3.27 -10.37 -16.43
N HIS A 58 3.81 -9.88 -15.32
CA HIS A 58 5.25 -9.96 -15.08
C HIS A 58 5.74 -11.35 -14.64
N ASN A 59 4.85 -12.22 -14.12
CA ASN A 59 5.21 -13.51 -13.50
C ASN A 59 4.87 -14.74 -14.35
N HIS A 60 4.89 -14.65 -15.69
CA HIS A 60 4.51 -15.71 -16.65
C HIS A 60 5.19 -17.11 -16.51
N THR A 61 5.97 -17.40 -15.47
CA THR A 61 6.62 -18.71 -15.26
C THR A 61 6.52 -19.31 -13.85
N VAL A 62 6.01 -18.59 -12.85
CA VAL A 62 5.83 -19.12 -11.49
C VAL A 62 4.55 -18.56 -10.92
N SER A 63 3.69 -19.43 -10.39
CA SER A 63 2.38 -19.08 -9.81
C SER A 63 2.46 -17.77 -9.01
N PRO A 64 1.88 -16.66 -9.50
CA PRO A 64 2.10 -15.35 -8.90
C PRO A 64 1.47 -15.35 -7.51
N SER A 65 2.29 -15.08 -6.50
CA SER A 65 1.74 -14.69 -5.20
C SER A 65 0.89 -13.45 -5.43
N ALA A 66 -0.36 -13.46 -4.96
CA ALA A 66 -1.24 -12.32 -5.10
C ALA A 66 -0.53 -11.05 -4.57
N PRO A 67 -0.64 -9.90 -5.27
CA PRO A 67 -0.14 -8.64 -4.76
C PRO A 67 -0.73 -8.40 -3.40
N VAL A 68 0.13 -8.20 -2.41
CA VAL A 68 -0.37 -7.89 -1.08
C VAL A 68 -0.36 -6.38 -0.93
N VAL A 69 -1.42 -5.74 -1.43
CA VAL A 69 -1.82 -4.44 -0.89
C VAL A 69 -2.24 -4.69 0.54
N LEU A 70 -1.48 -4.16 1.48
CA LEU A 70 -1.68 -4.43 2.90
C LEU A 70 -2.80 -3.56 3.44
N ARG A 71 -2.80 -2.27 3.10
CA ARG A 71 -3.81 -1.32 3.57
C ARG A 71 -3.78 0.00 2.83
N TRP A 72 -4.94 0.64 2.78
CA TRP A 72 -5.11 2.04 2.42
C TRP A 72 -5.53 2.85 3.65
N LEU A 73 -4.86 3.98 3.87
CA LEU A 73 -5.25 4.99 4.85
C LEU A 73 -5.56 6.31 4.14
N ARG A 74 -6.48 7.10 4.70
CA ARG A 74 -6.78 8.46 4.27
C ARG A 74 -6.98 9.38 5.47
N GLU A 75 -6.89 10.69 5.24
CA GLU A 75 -7.32 11.68 6.22
C GLU A 75 -8.85 11.75 6.34
N GLN A 76 -9.34 12.31 7.43
CA GLN A 76 -10.78 12.29 7.78
C GLN A 76 -11.63 13.26 6.97
N HIS A 77 -11.01 14.32 6.45
CA HIS A 77 -11.71 15.40 5.78
C HIS A 77 -11.81 15.10 4.28
N GLU A 78 -13.01 15.24 3.74
CA GLU A 78 -13.29 15.19 2.31
C GLU A 78 -13.32 16.62 1.76
N GLY A 79 -13.00 16.80 0.49
CA GLY A 79 -12.90 18.12 -0.14
C GLY A 79 -12.23 18.07 -1.50
N ALA A 80 -11.71 19.20 -1.96
CA ALA A 80 -10.99 19.30 -3.24
C ALA A 80 -9.68 18.49 -3.25
N GLN A 81 -9.15 18.14 -2.07
CA GLN A 81 -7.98 17.29 -1.93
C GLN A 81 -8.15 16.31 -0.77
N ILE A 82 -7.48 15.16 -0.86
CA ILE A 82 -7.39 14.20 0.25
C ILE A 82 -6.01 13.53 0.28
N ARG A 83 -5.40 13.53 1.46
CA ARG A 83 -4.13 12.82 1.72
C ARG A 83 -4.38 11.34 1.96
N CYS A 84 -3.54 10.52 1.37
CA CYS A 84 -3.64 9.07 1.37
C CYS A 84 -2.27 8.41 1.63
N LEU A 85 -2.32 7.19 2.18
CA LEU A 85 -1.17 6.31 2.31
C LEU A 85 -1.54 4.91 1.84
N LEU A 86 -0.76 4.41 0.89
CA LEU A 86 -0.79 3.04 0.42
C LEU A 86 0.33 2.26 1.08
N LEU A 87 0.03 1.09 1.63
CA LEU A 87 0.99 0.14 2.19
C LEU A 87 0.96 -1.16 1.37
N LEU A 88 2.12 -1.62 0.91
CA LEU A 88 2.24 -2.76 0.03
C LEU A 88 3.56 -3.53 0.28
N SER A 89 3.55 -4.85 0.05
CA SER A 89 4.77 -5.67 0.11
C SER A 89 5.65 -5.45 -1.12
N GLN A 90 6.90 -5.00 -0.93
CA GLN A 90 7.83 -4.76 -2.04
C GLN A 90 8.07 -6.02 -2.88
N THR A 91 8.12 -7.19 -2.24
CA THR A 91 8.33 -8.48 -2.90
C THR A 91 7.19 -8.92 -3.79
N SER A 92 6.01 -8.29 -3.67
CA SER A 92 4.90 -8.54 -4.59
C SER A 92 5.12 -7.90 -5.96
N ILE A 93 5.99 -6.89 -6.06
CA ILE A 93 6.19 -6.09 -7.28
C ILE A 93 7.60 -6.27 -7.82
N CYS A 94 8.61 -6.22 -6.95
CA CYS A 94 9.99 -6.44 -7.34
C CYS A 94 10.29 -7.94 -7.22
N HIS A 95 10.44 -8.65 -8.34
CA HIS A 95 10.87 -10.05 -8.30
C HIS A 95 12.35 -10.10 -7.87
N PRO A 96 12.72 -10.86 -6.80
CA PRO A 96 14.11 -10.94 -6.32
C PRO A 96 15.15 -11.48 -7.33
N ARG A 97 14.73 -11.98 -8.50
CA ARG A 97 15.65 -12.59 -9.50
C ARG A 97 16.13 -11.65 -10.58
N VAL A 98 15.49 -10.49 -10.74
CA VAL A 98 15.90 -9.50 -11.73
C VAL A 98 16.41 -8.32 -10.93
N GLY A 99 17.69 -7.96 -11.10
CA GLY A 99 18.31 -6.79 -10.49
C GLY A 99 17.74 -5.46 -10.98
N VAL A 100 16.43 -5.41 -11.27
CA VAL A 100 15.71 -4.18 -11.62
C VAL A 100 15.89 -3.22 -10.46
N MET A 101 16.32 -2.02 -10.80
CA MET A 101 16.41 -0.89 -9.89
C MET A 101 15.03 -0.72 -9.25
N ALA A 102 14.92 -0.95 -7.94
CA ALA A 102 13.65 -0.81 -7.20
C ALA A 102 12.99 0.57 -7.43
N ASP A 103 13.75 1.56 -7.91
CA ASP A 103 13.29 2.88 -8.31
C ASP A 103 12.41 2.86 -9.57
N GLU A 104 12.71 2.03 -10.56
CA GLU A 104 11.95 1.92 -11.82
C GLU A 104 10.55 1.33 -11.55
N GLU A 105 10.48 0.23 -10.82
CA GLU A 105 9.22 -0.39 -10.42
C GLU A 105 8.40 0.55 -9.52
N CYS A 106 9.07 1.33 -8.65
CA CYS A 106 8.40 2.36 -7.87
C CYS A 106 7.83 3.46 -8.76
N ALA A 107 8.57 3.95 -9.76
CA ALA A 107 8.10 4.96 -10.69
C ALA A 107 6.88 4.47 -11.48
N GLN A 108 6.91 3.22 -11.95
CA GLN A 108 5.78 2.63 -12.66
C GLN A 108 4.52 2.49 -11.79
N LEU A 109 4.66 2.25 -10.49
CA LEU A 109 3.52 2.27 -9.56
C LEU A 109 2.99 3.68 -9.32
N VAL A 110 3.89 4.67 -9.26
CA VAL A 110 3.50 6.08 -9.18
C VAL A 110 2.69 6.46 -10.41
N ASP A 111 3.13 6.09 -11.60
CA ASP A 111 2.40 6.31 -12.84
C ASP A 111 1.03 5.62 -12.80
N LEU A 112 0.99 4.38 -12.29
CA LEU A 112 -0.27 3.64 -12.18
C LEU A 112 -1.24 4.29 -11.18
N LEU A 113 -0.74 4.81 -10.05
CA LEU A 113 -1.54 5.58 -9.09
C LEU A 113 -2.14 6.81 -9.77
N GLN A 114 -1.32 7.53 -10.53
CA GLN A 114 -1.72 8.74 -11.23
C GLN A 114 -2.78 8.48 -12.29
N GLN A 115 -2.53 7.50 -13.16
CA GLN A 115 -3.46 7.12 -14.22
C GLN A 115 -4.78 6.58 -13.67
N THR A 116 -4.75 5.84 -12.56
CA THR A 116 -5.99 5.29 -11.99
C THR A 116 -6.88 6.39 -11.43
N TRP A 117 -6.28 7.43 -10.83
CA TRP A 117 -7.06 8.55 -10.32
C TRP A 117 -7.63 9.43 -11.44
N SER A 118 -6.85 9.71 -12.49
CA SER A 118 -7.30 10.56 -13.59
C SER A 118 -8.50 9.98 -14.37
N VAL A 119 -8.63 8.64 -14.40
CA VAL A 119 -9.80 7.95 -14.98
C VAL A 119 -11.06 8.11 -14.12
N ILE A 120 -10.89 8.22 -12.80
CA ILE A 120 -12.02 8.22 -11.84
C ILE A 120 -12.51 9.62 -11.55
N SER A 121 -11.61 10.60 -11.52
CA SER A 121 -11.94 12.00 -11.28
C SER A 121 -11.55 12.80 -12.51
N ALA A 122 -12.55 13.34 -13.23
CA ALA A 122 -12.31 14.23 -14.35
C ALA A 122 -11.49 15.46 -13.90
N GLY A 123 -10.39 15.73 -14.59
CA GLY A 123 -9.44 16.78 -14.19
C GLY A 123 -8.73 16.51 -12.86
N GLY A 124 -8.89 15.32 -12.28
CA GLY A 124 -8.28 14.93 -11.02
C GLY A 124 -6.78 14.67 -11.17
N GLN A 125 -6.01 15.07 -10.17
CA GLN A 125 -4.56 14.88 -10.14
C GLN A 125 -4.16 14.05 -8.93
N CYS A 126 -3.13 13.23 -9.07
CA CYS A 126 -2.54 12.49 -7.96
C CYS A 126 -1.07 12.90 -7.85
N ARG A 127 -0.68 13.44 -6.69
CA ARG A 127 0.69 13.86 -6.42
C ARG A 127 1.29 12.97 -5.35
N VAL A 128 2.32 12.22 -5.70
CA VAL A 128 3.10 11.44 -4.73
C VAL A 128 4.05 12.39 -4.02
N GLU A 129 3.94 12.47 -2.70
CA GLU A 129 4.74 13.35 -1.85
C GLU A 129 5.97 12.64 -1.32
N ARG A 130 5.84 11.35 -0.98
CA ARG A 130 6.96 10.56 -0.47
C ARG A 130 6.76 9.07 -0.71
N CYS A 131 7.86 8.37 -0.98
CA CYS A 131 7.97 6.92 -0.95
C CYS A 131 8.82 6.50 0.25
N PHE A 132 8.36 5.48 0.99
CA PHE A 132 9.09 4.90 2.12
C PHE A 132 9.42 3.44 1.83
N ARG A 133 10.64 3.03 2.12
CA ARG A 133 11.10 1.64 2.05
C ARG A 133 11.59 1.23 3.41
N VAL A 134 10.83 0.38 4.09
CA VAL A 134 11.08 -0.02 5.47
C VAL A 134 11.32 -1.51 5.51
N ALA A 135 12.51 -1.91 5.96
CA ALA A 135 12.84 -3.31 6.19
C ALA A 135 12.37 -3.77 7.58
N ARG A 136 12.21 -5.08 7.78
CA ARG A 136 11.99 -5.63 9.12
C ARG A 136 13.16 -5.25 10.04
N GLY A 137 12.84 -4.83 11.27
CA GLY A 137 13.83 -4.40 12.27
C GLY A 137 14.40 -3.01 12.01
N ASP A 138 13.86 -2.27 11.03
CA ASP A 138 14.29 -0.91 10.73
C ASP A 138 13.89 0.07 11.84
N THR A 139 14.89 0.71 12.43
CA THR A 139 14.73 1.82 13.39
C THR A 139 15.14 3.17 12.79
N SER A 140 15.36 3.22 11.47
CA SER A 140 15.79 4.42 10.76
C SER A 140 14.74 5.53 10.79
N GLY A 141 15.16 6.72 10.36
CA GLY A 141 14.27 7.85 10.15
C GLY A 141 13.11 7.55 9.19
N GLN A 142 13.25 6.59 8.27
CA GLN A 142 12.15 6.22 7.35
C GLN A 142 10.99 5.55 8.09
N TYR A 143 11.28 4.63 9.01
CA TYR A 143 10.25 3.97 9.83
C TYR A 143 9.50 4.98 10.71
N ILE A 144 10.23 5.91 11.35
CA ILE A 144 9.65 6.96 12.19
C ILE A 144 8.77 7.91 11.36
N ALA A 145 9.26 8.32 10.19
CA ALA A 145 8.51 9.19 9.29
C ALA A 145 7.24 8.50 8.76
N LEU A 146 7.32 7.21 8.41
CA LEU A 146 6.16 6.41 7.99
C LEU A 146 5.11 6.33 9.10
N LYS A 147 5.52 6.02 10.33
CA LYS A 147 4.61 6.01 11.50
C LYS A 147 3.94 7.36 11.68
N THR A 148 4.71 8.43 11.58
CA THR A 148 4.20 9.80 11.75
C THR A 148 3.14 10.12 10.70
N VAL A 149 3.41 9.81 9.42
CA VAL A 149 2.43 10.01 8.34
C VAL A 149 1.19 9.14 8.55
N ALA A 150 1.36 7.84 8.83
CA ALA A 150 0.24 6.94 9.05
C ALA A 150 -0.65 7.40 10.21
N LEU A 151 -0.07 7.97 11.27
CA LEU A 151 -0.82 8.52 12.40
C LEU A 151 -1.56 9.81 12.08
N SER A 152 -1.02 10.62 11.15
CA SER A 152 -1.73 11.80 10.64
C SER A 152 -2.95 11.43 9.78
N LEU A 153 -3.05 10.19 9.31
CA LEU A 153 -4.12 9.70 8.47
C LEU A 153 -5.15 8.96 9.34
N GLY A 154 -6.27 9.61 9.58
CA GLY A 154 -7.23 9.24 10.62
C GLY A 154 -8.24 8.15 10.25
N LEU A 155 -8.27 7.62 9.01
CA LEU A 155 -9.23 6.58 8.60
C LEU A 155 -8.60 5.48 7.74
N PRO A 156 -8.78 4.20 8.08
CA PRO A 156 -8.56 3.13 7.11
C PRO A 156 -9.65 3.18 6.03
N VAL A 157 -9.24 3.03 4.77
CA VAL A 157 -10.15 3.04 3.61
C VAL A 157 -10.51 1.62 3.20
N VAL A 158 -9.49 0.76 3.11
CA VAL A 158 -9.61 -0.65 2.79
C VAL A 158 -8.57 -1.41 3.61
N THR A 159 -9.00 -2.41 4.37
CA THR A 159 -8.11 -3.45 4.88
C THR A 159 -7.85 -4.42 3.74
N GLY A 160 -6.65 -4.38 3.18
CA GLY A 160 -6.24 -5.40 2.21
C GLY A 160 -6.22 -6.77 2.88
N ILE A 161 -6.51 -7.80 2.09
CA ILE A 161 -6.61 -9.18 2.56
C ILE A 161 -5.28 -9.55 3.23
N THR A 162 -5.32 -9.82 4.54
CA THR A 162 -4.26 -10.58 5.20
C THR A 162 -4.30 -11.97 4.60
N HIS A 163 -3.46 -12.24 3.59
CA HIS A 163 -3.08 -13.63 3.35
C HIS A 163 -2.34 -14.04 4.61
N ARG A 164 -3.05 -14.66 5.56
CA ARG A 164 -2.39 -15.45 6.59
C ARG A 164 -1.50 -16.40 5.81
N PRO A 165 -0.17 -16.37 5.95
CA PRO A 165 0.55 -17.60 5.66
C PRO A 165 -0.05 -18.59 6.64
N VAL A 166 -0.77 -19.58 6.12
CA VAL A 166 -1.07 -20.78 6.89
C VAL A 166 0.25 -21.16 7.53
N GLN A 167 0.35 -21.02 8.85
CA GLN A 167 1.42 -21.63 9.59
C GLN A 167 1.34 -23.10 9.21
N ARG A 168 2.31 -23.56 8.41
CA ARG A 168 2.64 -24.97 8.38
C ARG A 168 2.95 -25.32 9.83
N CYS A 169 1.98 -25.87 10.54
CA CYS A 169 2.25 -26.67 11.71
C CYS A 169 2.98 -27.91 11.19
N THR A 170 4.30 -27.81 11.15
CA THR A 170 5.16 -28.98 11.26
C THR A 170 5.30 -29.28 12.74
N LEU A 171 4.67 -30.37 13.17
CA LEU A 171 5.01 -31.19 14.35
C LEU A 171 4.91 -32.62 13.80
N ILE A 172 5.98 -33.24 13.30
CA ILE A 172 7.12 -33.83 14.02
C ILE A 172 6.68 -34.80 15.14
N THR A 173 6.51 -36.06 14.68
CA THR A 173 6.97 -37.36 15.24
C THR A 173 6.21 -38.09 16.36
N ALA A 174 6.23 -39.42 16.17
CA ALA A 174 6.11 -40.54 17.13
C ALA A 174 4.66 -41.09 17.25
N GLN A 175 4.38 -42.38 17.03
CA GLN A 175 5.18 -43.62 16.94
C GLN A 175 4.61 -44.55 15.85
#